data_AF-A0A961S117-F1
#
_entry.id   AF-A0A961S117-F1
#
_cell.length_a   1.000
_cell.length_b   1.000
_cell.length_c   1.000
_cell.angle_alpha   90.00
_cell.angle_beta   90.00
_cell.angle_gamma   90.00
#
_symmetry.space_group_name_H-M   'P 1'
#
loop_
_entity.id
_entity.type
_entity.pdbx_description
1 polymer ?
#
loop_
_entity_poly.entity_id
_entity_poly.type
_entity_poly.pdbx_seq_one_letter_code
_entity_poly.pdbx_strand_id
1 'polypeptide(L)'
;MAFCAGLLRCEMFQGPDRSAIASKLFTDETTLVRALAQEAMLGPEDQKRVAELARQLVAAVRAGRRQQGGIDAFMQEYSLSSEEGVVLMCLAEALLRIPDAGTADKLIADKIGGKNWESHLGHSESLFVNASAWGLMLTGRFVDLGKIAKTDVGGFFKRLVSRSGEPVIRNAMKHAMRIMGKQFVLGRTIDEALSIASPLEAEGYRFS
;
A
#
# COMPACT_ATOMS: atom_id res chain seq x y z
N MET A 1 -11.88 53.42 19.14
CA MET A 1 -11.88 51.96 18.85
C MET A 1 -10.46 51.43 18.95
N ALA A 2 -9.93 51.34 20.17
CA ALA A 2 -8.52 51.04 20.46
C ALA A 2 -8.41 49.87 21.45
N PHE A 3 -9.02 48.72 21.13
CA PHE A 3 -9.12 47.61 22.10
C PHE A 3 -8.87 46.19 21.56
N CYS A 4 -8.28 46.03 20.37
CA CYS A 4 -7.95 44.68 19.83
C CYS A 4 -6.48 44.50 19.41
N ALA A 5 -5.54 45.30 19.94
CA ALA A 5 -4.10 45.17 19.63
C ALA A 5 -3.29 44.45 20.73
N GLY A 6 -3.94 43.90 21.76
CA GLY A 6 -3.28 43.50 23.02
C GLY A 6 -3.08 42.01 23.31
N LEU A 7 -3.56 41.09 22.46
CA LEU A 7 -3.71 39.67 22.85
C LEU A 7 -2.85 38.65 22.09
N LEU A 8 -1.84 39.11 21.33
CA LEU A 8 -0.84 38.22 20.69
C LEU A 8 0.59 38.64 21.03
N ARG A 9 0.85 38.96 22.31
CA ARG A 9 2.22 38.80 22.83
C ARG A 9 2.42 37.32 23.06
N CYS A 10 2.89 36.64 22.01
CA CYS A 10 3.49 35.33 22.12
C CYS A 10 4.65 35.47 23.11
N GLU A 11 4.45 34.95 24.33
CA GLU A 11 5.48 34.87 25.35
C GLU A 11 6.70 34.14 24.77
N MET A 12 7.87 34.65 25.14
CA MET A 12 9.19 34.35 24.60
C MET A 12 9.49 32.85 24.52
N PHE A 13 9.20 32.22 23.38
CA PHE A 13 9.83 30.94 23.01
C PHE A 13 11.07 31.27 22.17
N GLN A 14 12.26 31.26 22.79
CA GLN A 14 13.54 31.35 22.08
C GLN A 14 13.86 30.02 21.36
N GLY A 15 12.98 29.62 20.44
CA GLY A 15 13.24 28.55 19.48
C GLY A 15 14.03 29.06 18.28
N PRO A 16 14.56 28.17 17.42
CA PRO A 16 15.14 28.59 16.15
C PRO A 16 14.13 29.43 15.36
N ASP A 17 14.61 30.45 14.65
CA ASP A 17 13.75 31.35 13.87
C ASP A 17 12.95 30.56 12.83
N ARG A 18 11.63 30.50 13.02
CA ARG A 18 10.68 29.85 12.11
C ARG A 18 9.89 30.86 11.27
N SER A 19 10.19 32.15 11.38
CA SER A 19 9.48 33.21 10.65
C SER A 19 9.51 32.98 9.14
N ALA A 20 10.65 32.50 8.62
CA ALA A 20 10.82 32.15 7.20
C ALA A 20 9.97 30.96 6.73
N ILE A 21 9.60 30.05 7.63
CA ILE A 21 8.69 28.94 7.34
C ILE A 21 7.24 29.46 7.37
N ALA A 22 6.90 30.22 8.41
CA ALA A 22 5.57 30.79 8.59
C ALA A 22 5.17 31.74 7.44
N SER A 23 6.12 32.52 6.92
CA SER A 23 5.88 33.44 5.80
C SER A 23 5.49 32.73 4.49
N LYS A 24 5.85 31.44 4.34
CA LYS A 24 5.56 30.64 3.13
C LYS A 24 4.20 29.93 3.17
N LEU A 25 3.54 29.85 4.33
CA LEU A 25 2.34 29.02 4.54
C LEU A 25 1.13 29.41 3.66
N PHE A 26 0.95 30.70 3.43
CA PHE A 26 -0.15 31.25 2.62
C PHE A 26 0.36 32.14 1.47
N THR A 27 1.59 31.89 1.01
CA THR A 27 2.10 32.57 -0.19
C THR A 27 1.31 32.11 -1.42
N ASP A 28 1.07 33.04 -2.34
CA ASP A 28 0.49 32.72 -3.64
C ASP A 28 1.32 31.65 -4.38
N GLU A 29 0.65 30.59 -4.84
CA GLU A 29 1.28 29.43 -5.49
C GLU A 29 2.03 29.85 -6.75
N THR A 30 1.46 30.75 -7.58
CA THR A 30 2.07 31.19 -8.83
C THR A 30 3.41 31.87 -8.57
N THR A 31 3.45 32.73 -7.56
CA THR A 31 4.64 33.45 -7.15
C THR A 31 5.70 32.51 -6.60
N LEU A 32 5.32 31.59 -5.72
CA LEU A 32 6.23 30.62 -5.12
C LEU A 32 6.81 29.64 -6.15
N VAL A 33 5.98 29.07 -7.01
CA VAL A 33 6.41 28.12 -8.04
C VAL A 33 7.35 28.79 -9.04
N ARG A 34 7.10 30.05 -9.43
CA ARG A 34 8.01 30.78 -10.34
C ARG A 34 9.39 30.97 -9.72
N ALA A 35 9.45 31.32 -8.43
CA ALA A 35 10.72 31.46 -7.72
C ALA A 35 11.47 30.11 -7.64
N LEU A 36 10.77 29.04 -7.22
CA LEU A 36 11.37 27.70 -7.13
C LEU A 36 11.81 27.16 -8.49
N ALA A 37 11.07 27.43 -9.57
CA ALA A 37 11.43 27.00 -10.91
C ALA A 37 12.72 27.68 -11.41
N GLN A 38 12.95 28.93 -11.03
CA GLN A 38 14.20 29.62 -11.33
C GLN A 38 15.37 29.03 -10.54
N GLU A 39 15.18 28.72 -9.26
CA GLU A 39 16.20 28.07 -8.42
C GLU A 39 16.53 26.65 -8.90
N ALA A 40 15.53 25.91 -9.39
CA ALA A 40 15.69 24.54 -9.89
C ALA A 40 16.21 24.46 -11.34
N MET A 41 16.46 25.59 -12.00
CA MET A 41 16.81 25.61 -13.42
C MET A 41 18.23 25.05 -13.65
N LEU A 42 18.29 23.88 -14.28
CA LEU A 42 19.56 23.22 -14.64
C LEU A 42 20.08 23.73 -15.99
N GLY A 43 21.40 23.76 -16.15
CA GLY A 43 22.04 24.00 -17.45
C GLY A 43 21.74 22.88 -18.46
N PRO A 44 21.85 23.15 -19.78
CA PRO A 44 21.44 22.20 -20.82
C PRO A 44 22.20 20.87 -20.77
N GLU A 45 23.46 20.87 -20.35
CA GLU A 45 24.27 19.65 -20.22
C GLU A 45 23.86 18.80 -19.01
N ASP A 46 23.55 19.43 -17.88
CA ASP A 46 23.03 18.73 -16.70
C ASP A 46 21.65 18.14 -16.97
N GLN A 47 20.78 18.87 -17.69
CA GLN A 47 19.47 18.34 -18.12
C GLN A 47 19.63 17.07 -18.96
N LYS A 48 20.56 17.05 -19.93
CA LYS A 48 20.82 15.86 -20.76
C LYS A 48 21.31 14.68 -19.91
N ARG A 49 22.25 14.93 -18.98
CA ARG A 49 22.78 13.90 -18.09
C ARG A 49 21.69 13.31 -17.18
N VAL A 50 20.87 14.16 -16.57
CA VAL A 50 19.75 13.73 -15.71
C VAL A 50 18.74 12.92 -16.51
N ALA A 51 18.39 13.38 -17.72
CA ALA A 51 17.45 12.67 -18.59
C ALA A 51 17.99 11.29 -18.99
N GLU A 52 19.28 11.18 -19.30
CA GLU A 52 19.89 9.90 -19.66
C GLU A 52 19.93 8.92 -18.49
N LEU A 53 20.37 9.38 -17.31
CA LEU A 53 20.34 8.56 -16.10
C LEU A 53 18.91 8.10 -15.77
N ALA A 54 17.93 8.99 -15.85
CA ALA A 54 16.53 8.66 -15.62
C ALA A 54 16.02 7.59 -16.58
N ARG A 55 16.38 7.66 -17.87
CA ARG A 55 16.03 6.61 -18.85
C ARG A 55 16.63 5.26 -18.47
N GLN A 56 17.91 5.24 -18.09
CA GLN A 56 18.59 4.00 -17.70
C GLN A 56 17.95 3.37 -16.47
N LEU A 57 17.64 4.17 -15.44
CA LEU A 57 16.95 3.70 -14.24
C LEU A 57 15.55 3.16 -14.55
N VAL A 58 14.76 3.88 -15.36
CA VAL A 58 13.42 3.43 -15.77
C VAL A 58 13.49 2.13 -16.58
N ALA A 59 14.45 2.01 -17.49
CA ALA A 59 14.66 0.79 -18.27
C ALA A 59 15.01 -0.40 -17.37
N ALA A 60 15.92 -0.21 -16.41
CA ALA A 60 16.31 -1.23 -15.44
C ALA A 60 15.12 -1.69 -14.57
N VAL A 61 14.33 -0.74 -14.05
CA VAL A 61 13.11 -1.06 -13.26
C VAL A 61 12.10 -1.83 -14.10
N ARG A 62 11.88 -1.44 -15.36
CA ARG A 62 10.94 -2.15 -16.26
C ARG A 62 11.41 -3.57 -16.60
N ALA A 63 12.72 -3.77 -16.78
CA ALA A 63 13.28 -5.09 -17.00
C ALA A 63 13.17 -5.99 -15.75
N GLY A 64 13.46 -5.45 -14.57
CA GLY A 64 13.39 -6.16 -13.28
C GLY A 64 11.97 -6.48 -12.82
N ARG A 65 10.95 -5.74 -13.28
CA ARG A 65 9.53 -5.97 -12.92
C ARG A 65 9.02 -7.38 -13.27
N ARG A 66 9.61 -8.05 -14.27
CA ARG A 66 9.27 -9.45 -14.60
C ARG A 66 9.78 -10.48 -13.58
N GLN A 67 10.76 -10.11 -12.76
CA GLN A 67 11.41 -11.00 -11.79
C GLN A 67 10.85 -10.82 -10.37
N GLN A 68 10.17 -9.72 -10.09
CA GLN A 68 9.53 -9.49 -8.79
C GLN A 68 8.19 -10.25 -8.73
N GLY A 69 8.27 -11.53 -8.35
CA GLY A 69 7.13 -12.27 -7.83
C GLY A 69 6.54 -11.51 -6.63
N GLY A 70 5.24 -11.26 -6.69
CA GLY A 70 4.50 -10.46 -5.72
C GLY A 70 3.02 -10.51 -6.04
N ILE A 71 2.29 -9.47 -5.65
CA ILE A 71 0.84 -9.41 -5.86
C ILE A 71 0.49 -9.49 -7.35
N ASP A 72 1.21 -8.79 -8.23
CA ASP A 72 0.94 -8.83 -9.68
C ASP A 72 1.09 -10.25 -10.28
N ALA A 73 2.11 -11.00 -9.84
CA ALA A 73 2.32 -12.38 -10.27
C ALA A 73 1.22 -13.31 -9.72
N PHE A 74 0.82 -13.10 -8.47
CA PHE A 74 -0.28 -13.81 -7.83
C PHE A 74 -1.63 -13.55 -8.54
N MET A 75 -1.90 -12.30 -8.94
CA MET A 75 -3.08 -11.95 -9.72
C MET A 75 -3.11 -12.67 -11.08
N GLN A 76 -1.95 -12.78 -11.74
CA GLN A 76 -1.83 -13.51 -13.01
C GLN A 76 -1.99 -15.02 -12.84
N GLU A 77 -1.35 -15.61 -11.83
CA GLU A 77 -1.41 -17.06 -11.55
C GLU A 77 -2.86 -17.54 -11.33
N TYR A 78 -3.66 -16.75 -10.61
CA TYR A 78 -5.05 -17.08 -10.32
C TYR A 78 -6.06 -16.44 -11.29
N SER A 79 -5.57 -15.70 -12.31
CA SER A 79 -6.37 -14.98 -13.31
C SER A 79 -7.46 -14.12 -12.67
N LEU A 80 -7.09 -13.33 -11.67
CA LEU A 80 -7.99 -12.51 -10.87
C LEU A 80 -8.21 -11.14 -11.51
N SER A 81 -9.45 -10.63 -11.48
CA SER A 81 -9.72 -9.22 -11.76
C SER A 81 -9.14 -8.33 -10.65
N SER A 82 -8.88 -7.05 -10.93
CA SER A 82 -8.38 -6.16 -9.87
C SER A 82 -9.34 -6.04 -8.69
N GLU A 83 -10.66 -6.04 -8.93
CA GLU A 83 -11.69 -6.04 -7.89
C GLU A 83 -11.65 -7.34 -7.06
N GLU A 84 -11.51 -8.49 -7.71
CA GLU A 84 -11.37 -9.79 -7.05
C GLU A 84 -10.10 -9.85 -6.20
N GLY A 85 -9.01 -9.26 -6.69
CA GLY A 85 -7.76 -9.10 -5.95
C GLY A 85 -7.93 -8.29 -4.68
N VAL A 86 -8.64 -7.15 -4.75
CA VAL A 86 -8.91 -6.31 -3.57
C VAL A 86 -9.67 -7.09 -2.51
N VAL A 87 -10.71 -7.82 -2.91
CA VAL A 87 -11.52 -8.64 -2.00
C VAL A 87 -10.68 -9.74 -1.34
N LEU A 88 -9.84 -10.42 -2.13
CA LEU A 88 -8.99 -11.49 -1.66
C LEU A 88 -7.94 -10.98 -0.65
N MET A 89 -7.37 -9.80 -0.89
CA MET A 89 -6.40 -9.17 0.02
C MET A 89 -7.05 -8.67 1.31
N CYS A 90 -8.25 -8.10 1.21
CA CYS A 90 -9.06 -7.76 2.39
C CYS A 90 -9.35 -8.99 3.27
N LEU A 91 -9.69 -10.12 2.65
CA LEU A 91 -9.90 -11.36 3.39
C LEU A 91 -8.59 -11.87 4.01
N ALA A 92 -7.48 -11.80 3.29
CA ALA A 92 -6.19 -12.23 3.79
C ALA A 92 -5.71 -11.34 4.97
N GLU A 93 -6.00 -10.04 4.94
CA GLU A 93 -5.75 -9.13 6.05
C GLU A 93 -6.59 -9.49 7.28
N ALA A 94 -7.89 -9.77 7.08
CA ALA A 94 -8.77 -10.19 8.16
C ALA A 94 -8.29 -11.49 8.82
N LEU A 95 -7.75 -12.43 8.04
CA LEU A 95 -7.16 -13.67 8.55
C LEU A 95 -5.82 -13.43 9.28
N LEU A 96 -5.00 -12.47 8.84
CA LEU A 96 -3.77 -12.09 9.55
C LEU A 96 -4.02 -11.48 10.93
N ARG A 97 -5.21 -10.92 11.16
CA ARG A 97 -5.60 -10.40 12.48
C ARG A 97 -5.94 -11.51 13.49
N ILE A 98 -6.06 -12.76 13.06
CA ILE A 98 -6.27 -13.91 13.94
C ILE A 98 -4.90 -14.38 14.45
N PRO A 99 -4.59 -14.21 15.75
CA PRO A 99 -3.26 -14.50 16.29
C PRO A 99 -2.91 -16.00 16.33
N ASP A 100 -3.92 -16.88 16.38
CA ASP A 100 -3.72 -18.33 16.34
C ASP A 100 -3.86 -18.87 14.92
N ALA A 101 -2.75 -19.36 14.37
CA ALA A 101 -2.71 -19.97 13.04
C ALA A 101 -3.63 -21.19 12.92
N GLY A 102 -3.84 -21.95 14.01
CA GLY A 102 -4.76 -23.08 14.03
C GLY A 102 -6.21 -22.64 13.87
N THR A 103 -6.60 -21.55 14.55
CA THR A 103 -7.92 -20.92 14.42
C THR A 103 -8.11 -20.30 13.05
N ALA A 104 -7.08 -19.62 12.50
CA ALA A 104 -7.13 -19.11 11.13
C ALA A 104 -7.33 -20.24 10.10
N ASP A 105 -6.61 -21.36 10.23
CA ASP A 105 -6.73 -22.52 9.34
C ASP A 105 -8.09 -23.22 9.47
N LYS A 106 -8.64 -23.32 10.69
CA LYS A 106 -10.00 -23.82 10.93
C LYS A 106 -11.05 -22.89 10.34
N LEU A 107 -10.87 -21.57 10.47
CA LEU A 107 -11.79 -20.58 9.91
C LEU A 107 -11.75 -20.58 8.37
N ILE A 108 -10.57 -20.78 7.76
CA ILE A 108 -10.44 -21.02 6.32
C ILE A 108 -11.21 -22.30 5.93
N ALA A 109 -11.03 -23.40 6.66
CA ALA A 109 -11.74 -24.65 6.37
C ALA A 109 -13.27 -24.49 6.45
N ASP A 110 -13.73 -23.85 7.53
CA ASP A 110 -15.15 -23.75 7.87
C ASP A 110 -15.89 -22.69 7.03
N LYS A 111 -15.21 -21.58 6.69
CA LYS A 111 -15.82 -20.45 5.94
C LYS A 111 -15.56 -20.49 4.43
N ILE A 112 -14.46 -21.08 3.95
CA ILE A 112 -14.13 -21.17 2.52
C ILE A 112 -14.50 -22.53 1.93
N GLY A 113 -14.43 -23.62 2.70
CA GLY A 113 -14.82 -24.97 2.26
C GLY A 113 -16.32 -25.25 2.35
N GLY A 114 -17.06 -24.52 3.18
CA GLY A 114 -18.50 -24.73 3.42
C GLY A 114 -19.44 -23.91 2.52
N LYS A 115 -20.63 -24.46 2.21
CA LYS A 115 -21.71 -23.82 1.41
C LYS A 115 -22.31 -22.53 2.02
N ASN A 116 -21.85 -22.06 3.19
CA ASN A 116 -22.45 -20.95 3.96
C ASN A 116 -21.69 -19.61 3.88
N TRP A 117 -20.61 -19.51 3.11
CA TRP A 117 -20.72 -18.66 1.93
C TRP A 117 -21.32 -17.22 2.08
N GLU A 118 -22.50 -17.11 1.48
CA GLU A 118 -23.33 -15.90 1.29
C GLU A 118 -23.84 -15.26 2.59
N SER A 119 -24.08 -16.04 3.66
CA SER A 119 -24.76 -15.53 4.85
C SER A 119 -23.87 -14.70 5.78
N HIS A 120 -22.55 -14.76 5.58
CA HIS A 120 -21.58 -14.17 6.51
C HIS A 120 -20.83 -12.94 5.97
N LEU A 121 -20.87 -12.66 4.66
CA LEU A 121 -20.22 -11.49 4.07
C LEU A 121 -21.09 -10.24 4.01
N GLY A 122 -22.42 -10.39 3.97
CA GLY A 122 -23.37 -9.27 3.92
C GLY A 122 -23.49 -8.46 5.22
N HIS A 123 -22.82 -8.87 6.30
CA HIS A 123 -22.99 -8.26 7.63
C HIS A 123 -21.72 -7.61 8.22
N SER A 124 -20.61 -7.59 7.48
CA SER A 124 -19.33 -7.12 8.01
C SER A 124 -18.78 -5.96 7.19
N GLU A 125 -19.18 -4.73 7.58
CA GLU A 125 -18.49 -3.50 7.19
C GLU A 125 -16.98 -3.58 7.46
N SER A 126 -16.58 -4.42 8.43
CA SER A 126 -15.20 -4.69 8.84
C SER A 126 -14.30 -5.31 7.77
N LEU A 127 -14.86 -6.09 6.82
CA LEU A 127 -14.04 -6.76 5.78
C LEU A 127 -13.55 -5.79 4.69
N PHE A 128 -14.20 -4.65 4.50
CA PHE A 128 -13.84 -3.68 3.45
C PHE A 128 -13.16 -2.42 4.00
N VAL A 129 -12.82 -2.38 5.30
CA VAL A 129 -12.22 -1.20 5.96
C VAL A 129 -10.93 -0.73 5.28
N ASN A 130 -10.20 -1.65 4.65
CA ASN A 130 -8.95 -1.34 3.95
C ASN A 130 -9.00 -1.51 2.43
N ALA A 131 -10.19 -1.71 1.86
CA ALA A 131 -10.33 -1.94 0.41
C ALA A 131 -9.85 -0.75 -0.44
N SER A 132 -9.86 0.47 0.11
CA SER A 132 -9.29 1.65 -0.52
C SER A 132 -7.77 1.59 -0.66
N ALA A 133 -7.07 1.06 0.36
CA ALA A 133 -5.62 0.90 0.34
C ALA A 133 -5.20 -0.16 -0.67
N TRP A 134 -5.87 -1.32 -0.64
CA TRP A 134 -5.63 -2.41 -1.59
C TRP A 134 -6.07 -2.06 -3.02
N GLY A 135 -7.17 -1.32 -3.15
CA GLY A 135 -7.66 -0.81 -4.43
C GLY A 135 -6.66 0.15 -5.09
N LEU A 136 -6.08 1.07 -4.32
CA LEU A 136 -5.02 1.95 -4.80
C LEU A 136 -3.77 1.16 -5.19
N MET A 137 -3.37 0.19 -4.37
CA MET A 137 -2.19 -0.63 -4.65
C MET A 137 -2.35 -1.46 -5.94
N LEU A 138 -3.51 -2.08 -6.15
CA LEU A 138 -3.77 -2.98 -7.28
C LEU A 138 -4.14 -2.25 -8.57
N THR A 139 -4.83 -1.12 -8.49
CA THR A 139 -5.36 -0.42 -9.68
C THR A 139 -4.67 0.90 -9.96
N GLY A 140 -3.86 1.41 -9.02
CA GLY A 140 -3.29 2.76 -9.09
C GLY A 140 -4.32 3.88 -8.95
N ARG A 141 -5.58 3.57 -8.61
CA ARG A 141 -6.69 4.53 -8.49
C ARG A 141 -7.47 4.29 -7.20
N PHE A 142 -8.11 5.34 -6.70
CA PHE A 142 -9.10 5.20 -5.64
C PHE A 142 -10.26 4.36 -6.15
N VAL A 143 -10.49 3.22 -5.50
CA VAL A 143 -11.59 2.33 -5.85
C VAL A 143 -12.80 2.72 -5.01
N ASP A 144 -13.93 2.94 -5.68
CA ASP A 144 -15.21 3.21 -5.05
C ASP A 144 -15.71 1.95 -4.32
N LEU A 145 -15.78 2.02 -2.99
CA LEU A 145 -16.27 0.95 -2.12
C LEU A 145 -17.68 0.50 -2.51
N GLY A 146 -18.51 1.41 -3.04
CA GLY A 146 -19.85 1.08 -3.52
C GLY A 146 -19.88 0.17 -4.76
N LYS A 147 -18.79 0.14 -5.56
CA LYS A 147 -18.64 -0.80 -6.68
C LYS A 147 -18.14 -2.16 -6.22
N ILE A 148 -17.24 -2.19 -5.23
CA ILE A 148 -16.74 -3.43 -4.63
C ILE A 148 -17.89 -4.16 -3.89
N ALA A 149 -18.70 -3.43 -3.12
CA ALA A 149 -19.85 -4.01 -2.41
C ALA A 149 -20.93 -4.58 -3.35
N LYS A 150 -21.02 -4.06 -4.58
CA LYS A 150 -21.90 -4.58 -5.64
C LYS A 150 -21.28 -5.74 -6.44
N THR A 151 -19.99 -6.02 -6.23
CA THR A 151 -19.33 -7.14 -6.89
C THR A 151 -19.90 -8.43 -6.30
N ASP A 152 -20.20 -9.41 -7.16
CA ASP A 152 -20.67 -10.74 -6.78
C ASP A 152 -19.53 -11.54 -6.15
N VAL A 153 -19.11 -11.10 -4.95
CA VAL A 153 -18.13 -11.79 -4.09
C VAL A 153 -18.61 -13.25 -3.88
N GLY A 154 -19.94 -13.40 -3.79
CA GLY A 154 -20.79 -14.55 -4.11
C GLY A 154 -20.22 -15.62 -4.98
N GLY A 155 -20.58 -15.43 -6.23
CA GLY A 155 -20.16 -16.27 -7.31
C GLY A 155 -18.65 -16.25 -7.49
N PHE A 156 -17.92 -15.20 -7.11
CA PHE A 156 -16.45 -15.21 -7.21
C PHE A 156 -15.84 -16.35 -6.42
N PHE A 157 -16.05 -16.42 -5.10
CA PHE A 157 -15.48 -17.48 -4.28
C PHE A 157 -16.05 -18.85 -4.67
N LYS A 158 -17.33 -18.94 -5.01
CA LYS A 158 -17.92 -20.19 -5.50
C LYS A 158 -17.27 -20.68 -6.80
N ARG A 159 -17.01 -19.78 -7.76
CA ARG A 159 -16.28 -20.07 -9.00
C ARG A 159 -14.85 -20.50 -8.71
N LEU A 160 -14.18 -19.79 -7.80
CA LEU A 160 -12.80 -20.07 -7.42
C LEU A 160 -12.68 -21.43 -6.70
N VAL A 161 -13.61 -21.77 -5.79
CA VAL A 161 -13.72 -23.08 -5.14
C VAL A 161 -14.04 -24.16 -6.15
N SER A 162 -14.98 -23.93 -7.06
CA SER A 162 -15.36 -24.93 -8.07
C SER A 162 -14.27 -25.18 -9.11
N ARG A 163 -13.43 -24.18 -9.41
CA ARG A 163 -12.38 -24.24 -10.43
C ARG A 163 -11.08 -24.81 -9.86
N SER A 164 -10.77 -24.53 -8.60
CA SER A 164 -9.45 -24.77 -8.02
C SER A 164 -9.46 -25.68 -6.79
N GLY A 165 -10.61 -25.91 -6.14
CA GLY A 165 -10.73 -26.73 -4.93
C GLY A 165 -10.23 -26.03 -3.65
N GLU A 166 -10.79 -26.43 -2.50
CA GLU A 166 -10.44 -25.87 -1.18
C GLU A 166 -8.92 -25.81 -0.89
N PRO A 167 -8.11 -26.84 -1.20
CA PRO A 167 -6.68 -26.83 -0.90
C PRO A 167 -5.91 -25.74 -1.65
N VAL A 168 -6.32 -25.42 -2.88
CA VAL A 168 -5.67 -24.38 -3.70
C VAL A 168 -5.99 -23.00 -3.15
N ILE A 169 -7.22 -22.77 -2.70
CA ILE A 169 -7.59 -21.48 -2.07
C ILE A 169 -6.85 -21.29 -0.76
N ARG A 170 -6.75 -22.34 0.05
CA ARG A 170 -5.97 -22.30 1.28
C ARG A 170 -4.52 -21.91 1.01
N ASN A 171 -3.90 -22.50 0.00
CA ASN A 171 -2.53 -22.16 -0.40
C ASN A 171 -2.43 -20.74 -0.96
N ALA A 172 -3.41 -20.29 -1.77
CA ALA A 172 -3.47 -18.94 -2.29
C ALA A 172 -3.57 -17.90 -1.15
N MET A 173 -4.42 -18.14 -0.16
CA MET A 173 -4.56 -17.29 1.03
C MET A 173 -3.28 -17.25 1.86
N LYS A 174 -2.65 -18.41 2.13
CA LYS A 174 -1.35 -18.46 2.82
C LYS A 174 -0.25 -17.71 2.06
N HIS A 175 -0.28 -17.80 0.73
CA HIS A 175 0.67 -17.09 -0.13
C HIS A 175 0.44 -15.58 -0.08
N ALA A 176 -0.81 -15.11 -0.19
CA ALA A 176 -1.18 -13.71 -0.05
C ALA A 176 -0.76 -13.14 1.32
N MET A 177 -1.04 -13.87 2.41
CA MET A 177 -0.60 -13.51 3.77
C MET A 177 0.92 -13.34 3.86
N ARG A 178 1.69 -14.21 3.21
CA ARG A 178 3.16 -14.13 3.19
C ARG A 178 3.70 -12.97 2.34
N ILE A 179 3.04 -12.65 1.23
CA ILE A 179 3.38 -11.49 0.40
C ILE A 179 3.14 -10.20 1.19
N MET A 180 1.97 -10.05 1.80
CA MET A 180 1.61 -8.86 2.58
C MET A 180 2.56 -8.65 3.78
N GLY A 181 2.92 -9.73 4.47
CA GLY A 181 3.85 -9.63 5.60
C GLY A 181 5.27 -9.17 5.23
N LYS A 182 5.69 -9.32 3.96
CA LYS A 182 7.05 -8.95 3.51
C LYS A 182 7.12 -7.66 2.71
N GLN A 183 6.02 -7.24 2.08
CA GLN A 183 6.02 -6.04 1.23
C GLN A 183 5.82 -4.73 2.01
N PHE A 184 5.22 -4.78 3.20
CA PHE A 184 4.86 -3.58 3.97
C PHE A 184 5.67 -3.38 5.25
N VAL A 185 6.17 -4.46 5.81
CA VAL A 185 7.03 -4.47 7.00
C VAL A 185 8.22 -5.36 6.70
N LEU A 186 9.42 -4.88 7.01
CA LEU A 186 10.66 -5.61 6.73
C LEU A 186 10.72 -6.92 7.53
N GLY A 187 10.14 -6.93 8.74
CA GLY A 187 9.92 -8.10 9.59
C GLY A 187 8.84 -7.81 10.62
N ARG A 188 8.27 -8.86 11.24
CA ARG A 188 7.23 -8.72 12.29
C ARG A 188 7.83 -8.26 13.61
N THR A 189 9.11 -8.55 13.82
CA THR A 189 9.90 -8.08 14.96
C THR A 189 11.16 -7.38 14.46
N ILE A 190 11.79 -6.60 15.33
CA ILE A 190 13.06 -5.94 15.00
C ILE A 190 14.15 -6.96 14.64
N ASP A 191 14.19 -8.12 15.33
CA ASP A 191 15.16 -9.18 15.03
C ASP A 191 14.96 -9.78 13.64
N GLU A 192 13.70 -10.00 13.22
CA GLU A 192 13.37 -10.48 11.88
C GLU A 192 13.76 -9.44 10.81
N ALA A 193 13.49 -8.16 11.08
CA ALA A 193 13.87 -7.06 10.20
C ALA A 193 15.40 -6.94 10.04
N LEU A 194 16.16 -7.03 11.14
CA LEU A 194 17.63 -7.01 11.13
C LEU A 194 18.21 -8.21 10.38
N SER A 195 17.64 -9.41 10.55
CA SER A 195 18.06 -10.59 9.80
C SER A 195 17.85 -10.44 8.30
N ILE A 196 16.79 -9.74 7.87
CA ILE A 196 16.49 -9.49 6.46
C ILE A 196 17.37 -8.35 5.91
N ALA A 197 17.67 -7.34 6.74
CA ALA A 197 18.53 -6.22 6.37
C ALA A 197 20.01 -6.61 6.20
N SER A 198 20.53 -7.51 7.04
CA SER A 198 21.96 -7.88 7.08
C SER A 198 22.62 -8.18 5.72
N PRO A 199 22.05 -9.02 4.82
CA PRO A 199 22.65 -9.25 3.51
C PRO A 199 22.66 -7.97 2.63
N LEU A 200 21.63 -7.14 2.73
CA LEU A 200 21.53 -5.89 1.97
C LEU A 200 22.48 -4.80 2.53
N GLU A 201 22.72 -4.80 3.84
CA GLU A 201 23.73 -3.92 4.44
C GLU A 201 25.15 -4.26 3.96
N ALA A 202 25.44 -5.55 3.74
CA ALA A 202 26.71 -5.99 3.14
C ALA A 202 26.89 -5.49 1.69
N GLU A 203 25.79 -5.26 0.98
CA GLU A 203 25.77 -4.63 -0.35
C GLU A 203 25.82 -3.08 -0.29
N GLY A 204 25.82 -2.50 0.91
CA GLY A 204 25.94 -1.06 1.15
C GLY A 204 24.61 -0.33 1.36
N TYR A 205 23.48 -1.04 1.43
CA TYR A 205 22.19 -0.46 1.78
C TYR A 205 22.14 -0.08 3.28
N ARG A 206 21.28 0.90 3.62
CA ARG A 206 20.99 1.28 5.00
C ARG A 206 19.49 1.39 5.18
N PHE A 207 19.01 0.96 6.35
CA PHE A 207 17.59 0.92 6.70
C PHE A 207 17.30 1.91 7.84
N SER A 208 16.13 2.55 7.80
CA SER A 208 15.65 3.51 8.80
C SER A 208 14.19 3.25 9.15
#